data_AF-A0A450RUZ2-F1
#
_entry.id   AF-A0A450RUZ2-F1
#
_cell.length_a   1.000
_cell.length_b   1.000
_cell.length_c   1.000
_cell.angle_alpha   90.00
_cell.angle_beta   90.00
_cell.angle_gamma   90.00
#
_symmetry.space_group_name_H-M   'P 1'
#
loop_
_entity.id
_entity.type
_entity.pdbx_description
1 polymer ?
#
loop_
_entity_poly.entity_id
_entity_poly.type
_entity_poly.pdbx_seq_one_letter_code
_entity_poly.pdbx_strand_id
1 'polypeptide(L)'
;MKSISTPPLPTPSTRQAGVLLHPTSLPGGAGSVHGDLGKSAYRFVDFLKAGRFRVWQTLPLGPTDGFNNPYSSPSVNAGNAKLVSLEKLAERGWLGSAPERQHEPFSPKAIAEHQRCLIEARAGFEAKATHAEKEDYERFLAEQRYWLADYSLFAALRREHEEVSWQDWPAPLRDREPVALEEAGKALADAIEQLRFEQFLFSLQWRELKEYANGQGIALFGDMPIFVDLNSDTVWANRDYFRLDREGNPTVVTGVPPDYFSETGQLWGNPHYDWDRMRQDDFLWWKNRFRGHARLLDILRIDHFRGFEACWEVSGKDKTALNGHWVQAPGKELFTVIRKEFPTLSLVAEDLGEITPEVDALRDHFALPGMRVLQFGFDGNADNPHVPHAHTANSVVYAGTHDNDTTVGWFETLPGAERARVRRYLNVHEKNIPKALMRAALASVGNIAILTMQDIMGLGSEGRMNRPGVAKGNWQWRFSWDGIPEGIEASLRKLLVLYGRASPDGKKASR
;
A
#
# COMPACT_ATOMS: atom_id res chain seq x y z
N MET A 1 -30.94 -24.83 -9.59
CA MET A 1 -29.86 -24.19 -8.80
C MET A 1 -30.12 -22.70 -8.75
N LYS A 2 -30.43 -22.12 -7.59
CA LYS A 2 -30.60 -20.66 -7.49
C LYS A 2 -29.21 -20.03 -7.61
N SER A 3 -28.97 -19.27 -8.67
CA SER A 3 -27.82 -18.37 -8.80
C SER A 3 -27.70 -17.56 -7.50
N ILE A 4 -26.69 -17.86 -6.69
CA ILE A 4 -26.30 -17.02 -5.57
C ILE A 4 -25.57 -15.85 -6.23
N SER A 5 -26.28 -14.74 -6.48
CA SER A 5 -25.64 -13.56 -7.05
C SER A 5 -24.56 -13.08 -6.08
N THR A 6 -23.33 -12.98 -6.55
CA THR A 6 -22.22 -12.36 -5.81
C THR A 6 -22.67 -10.98 -5.33
N PRO A 7 -22.52 -10.63 -4.04
CA PRO A 7 -22.86 -9.29 -3.58
C PRO A 7 -22.01 -8.25 -4.32
N PRO A 8 -22.58 -7.07 -4.65
CA PRO A 8 -21.84 -6.03 -5.37
C PRO A 8 -20.61 -5.62 -4.56
N LEU A 9 -19.50 -5.30 -5.23
CA LEU A 9 -18.29 -4.90 -4.53
C LEU A 9 -18.53 -3.69 -3.62
N PRO A 10 -17.83 -3.62 -2.48
CA PRO A 10 -18.03 -2.56 -1.54
C PRO A 10 -17.55 -1.21 -2.07
N THR A 11 -18.33 -0.17 -1.79
CA THR A 11 -17.99 1.23 -2.09
C THR A 11 -17.80 2.00 -0.78
N PRO A 12 -16.97 3.07 -0.77
CA PRO A 12 -16.82 3.92 0.42
C PRO A 12 -18.09 4.68 0.86
N SER A 13 -19.20 4.55 0.12
CA SER A 13 -20.50 5.14 0.43
C SER A 13 -21.42 4.28 1.30
N THR A 14 -21.01 3.05 1.65
CA THR A 14 -21.85 2.11 2.42
C THR A 14 -21.20 1.70 3.73
N ARG A 15 -22.02 1.40 4.75
CA ARG A 15 -21.54 0.93 6.05
C ARG A 15 -20.97 -0.48 5.96
N GLN A 16 -19.68 -0.62 6.26
CA GLN A 16 -18.93 -1.87 6.14
C GLN A 16 -17.69 -1.87 7.04
N ALA A 17 -17.01 -3.02 7.10
CA ALA A 17 -15.75 -3.15 7.81
C ALA A 17 -14.70 -3.91 7.00
N GLY A 18 -13.44 -3.66 7.31
CA GLY A 18 -12.30 -4.37 6.77
C GLY A 18 -11.20 -4.62 7.79
N VAL A 19 -10.17 -5.31 7.32
CA VAL A 19 -8.96 -5.58 8.10
C VAL A 19 -7.75 -5.05 7.35
N LEU A 20 -6.88 -4.31 8.04
CA LEU A 20 -5.56 -3.92 7.59
C LEU A 20 -4.56 -5.06 7.89
N LEU A 21 -4.03 -5.66 6.83
CA LEU A 21 -2.98 -6.68 6.90
C LEU A 21 -2.18 -6.66 5.59
N HIS A 22 -0.90 -6.32 5.66
CA HIS A 22 -0.06 -6.40 4.47
C HIS A 22 0.29 -7.87 4.15
N PRO A 23 0.36 -8.29 2.87
CA PRO A 23 0.66 -9.68 2.52
C PRO A 23 1.98 -10.22 3.10
N THR A 24 2.97 -9.37 3.36
CA THR A 24 4.24 -9.80 3.99
C THR A 24 4.03 -10.37 5.41
N SER A 25 2.98 -9.90 6.11
CA SER A 25 2.62 -10.34 7.46
C SER A 25 1.93 -11.71 7.50
N LEU A 26 1.50 -12.23 6.36
CA LEU A 26 0.93 -13.58 6.27
C LEU A 26 1.99 -14.65 6.63
N PRO A 27 1.58 -15.83 7.13
CA PRO A 27 2.50 -16.92 7.44
C PRO A 27 3.32 -17.42 6.23
N GLY A 28 2.85 -17.20 5.00
CA GLY A 28 3.51 -17.60 3.74
C GLY A 28 3.55 -19.13 3.51
N GLY A 29 3.85 -19.55 2.28
CA GLY A 29 4.04 -20.96 1.93
C GLY A 29 5.49 -21.45 2.10
N ALA A 30 5.73 -22.68 1.63
CA ALA A 30 7.06 -23.25 1.50
C ALA A 30 7.98 -22.35 0.64
N GLY A 31 9.22 -22.16 1.09
CA GLY A 31 10.26 -21.41 0.36
C GLY A 31 10.04 -19.90 0.27
N SER A 32 8.98 -19.36 0.87
CA SER A 32 8.69 -17.93 0.78
C SER A 32 9.62 -17.08 1.65
N VAL A 33 9.99 -15.89 1.15
CA VAL A 33 10.81 -14.90 1.88
C VAL A 33 10.11 -14.42 3.16
N HIS A 34 8.81 -14.20 3.07
CA HIS A 34 7.92 -13.78 4.15
C HIS A 34 6.50 -14.29 3.83
N GLY A 35 5.43 -13.53 4.06
CA GLY A 35 4.12 -13.86 3.50
C GLY A 35 4.07 -13.71 1.98
N ASP A 36 3.25 -14.50 1.29
CA ASP A 36 3.16 -14.56 -0.17
C ASP A 36 1.70 -14.53 -0.66
N LEU A 37 1.51 -14.53 -1.98
CA LEU A 37 0.21 -14.59 -2.64
C LEU A 37 -0.33 -16.04 -2.78
N GLY A 38 0.13 -16.93 -1.89
CA GLY A 38 -0.20 -18.35 -1.88
C GLY A 38 -1.38 -18.68 -0.95
N LYS A 39 -1.45 -19.94 -0.49
CA LYS A 39 -2.57 -20.48 0.31
C LYS A 39 -2.95 -19.62 1.52
N SER A 40 -1.97 -18.99 2.19
CA SER A 40 -2.25 -18.10 3.33
C SER A 40 -3.04 -16.85 2.93
N ALA A 41 -2.82 -16.28 1.74
CA ALA A 41 -3.60 -15.15 1.25
C ALA A 41 -5.06 -15.53 0.99
N TYR A 42 -5.31 -16.68 0.37
CA TYR A 42 -6.66 -17.21 0.15
C TYR A 42 -7.36 -17.56 1.47
N ARG A 43 -6.64 -18.18 2.42
CA ARG A 43 -7.15 -18.44 3.78
C ARG A 43 -7.51 -17.15 4.51
N PHE A 44 -6.79 -16.05 4.27
CA PHE A 44 -7.13 -14.75 4.84
C PHE A 44 -8.42 -14.17 4.22
N VAL A 45 -8.64 -14.32 2.92
CA VAL A 45 -9.92 -13.99 2.28
C VAL A 45 -11.07 -14.80 2.91
N ASP A 46 -10.87 -16.10 3.16
CA ASP A 46 -11.85 -16.94 3.85
C ASP A 46 -12.11 -16.49 5.30
N PHE A 47 -11.07 -16.10 6.03
CA PHE A 47 -11.17 -15.52 7.37
C PHE A 47 -12.03 -14.23 7.36
N LEU A 48 -11.78 -13.33 6.40
CA LEU A 48 -12.56 -12.11 6.22
C LEU A 48 -14.02 -12.44 5.95
N LYS A 49 -14.28 -13.37 5.02
CA LYS A 49 -15.64 -13.83 4.69
C LYS A 49 -16.34 -14.44 5.91
N ALA A 50 -15.64 -15.26 6.69
CA ALA A 50 -16.17 -15.86 7.91
C ALA A 50 -16.51 -14.78 8.96
N GLY A 51 -15.69 -13.75 9.10
CA GLY A 51 -15.97 -12.58 9.94
C GLY A 51 -17.07 -11.66 9.39
N ARG A 52 -17.43 -11.80 8.10
CA ARG A 52 -18.26 -10.88 7.30
C ARG A 52 -17.64 -9.50 7.08
N PHE A 53 -16.31 -9.44 7.10
CA PHE A 53 -15.60 -8.30 6.57
C PHE A 53 -15.78 -8.25 5.05
N ARG A 54 -15.66 -7.04 4.51
CA ARG A 54 -15.87 -6.74 3.10
C ARG A 54 -14.69 -6.05 2.45
N VAL A 55 -13.68 -5.68 3.23
CA VAL A 55 -12.50 -4.95 2.75
C VAL A 55 -11.24 -5.60 3.32
N TRP A 56 -10.26 -5.84 2.46
CA TRP A 56 -8.89 -6.15 2.84
C TRP A 56 -8.02 -4.95 2.49
N GLN A 57 -7.51 -4.25 3.49
CA GLN A 57 -6.55 -3.17 3.27
C GLN A 57 -5.10 -3.67 3.30
N THR A 58 -4.31 -3.26 2.30
CA THR A 58 -2.86 -3.49 2.24
C THR A 58 -2.10 -2.16 2.21
N LEU A 59 -0.80 -2.23 2.50
CA LEU A 59 0.18 -1.17 2.19
C LEU A 59 0.56 -1.23 0.68
N PRO A 60 1.41 -0.31 0.18
CA PRO A 60 1.89 -0.37 -1.21
C PRO A 60 2.55 -1.72 -1.54
N LEU A 61 2.32 -2.22 -2.75
CA LEU A 61 2.71 -3.57 -3.17
C LEU A 61 3.98 -3.60 -4.03
N GLY A 62 4.64 -2.45 -4.19
CA GLY A 62 5.83 -2.31 -5.00
C GLY A 62 7.07 -2.96 -4.37
N PRO A 63 8.16 -3.13 -5.16
CA PRO A 63 9.45 -3.50 -4.61
C PRO A 63 9.86 -2.53 -3.50
N THR A 64 10.56 -3.01 -2.50
CA THR A 64 10.97 -2.20 -1.34
C THR A 64 12.44 -1.83 -1.41
N ASP A 65 12.84 -0.82 -0.64
CA ASP A 65 14.23 -0.51 -0.34
C ASP A 65 14.93 -1.63 0.49
N GLY A 66 16.19 -1.39 0.86
CA GLY A 66 16.99 -2.28 1.71
C GLY A 66 16.50 -2.41 3.16
N PHE A 67 15.53 -1.59 3.58
CA PHE A 67 14.90 -1.64 4.90
C PHE A 67 13.49 -2.25 4.86
N ASN A 68 13.06 -2.75 3.70
CA ASN A 68 11.74 -3.30 3.43
C ASN A 68 10.59 -2.27 3.55
N ASN A 69 10.87 -0.98 3.35
CA ASN A 69 9.85 0.07 3.39
C ASN A 69 9.00 0.05 2.11
N PRO A 70 7.67 -0.20 2.20
CA PRO A 70 6.80 -0.20 1.02
C PRO A 70 6.56 1.22 0.46
N TYR A 71 6.85 2.28 1.22
CA TYR A 71 6.72 3.67 0.79
C TYR A 71 7.98 4.20 0.08
N SER A 72 9.10 3.48 0.14
CA SER A 72 10.34 3.79 -0.60
C SER A 72 10.54 2.73 -1.68
N SER A 73 9.82 2.89 -2.79
CA SER A 73 9.85 1.94 -3.90
C SER A 73 10.67 2.47 -5.07
N PRO A 74 11.53 1.63 -5.70
CA PRO A 74 12.22 1.99 -6.92
C PRO A 74 11.29 2.00 -8.15
N SER A 75 9.98 1.75 -7.98
CA SER A 75 8.98 1.90 -9.04
C SER A 75 7.57 2.15 -8.51
N VAL A 76 6.82 3.00 -9.20
CA VAL A 76 5.40 3.26 -8.86
C VAL A 76 4.42 2.25 -9.49
N ASN A 77 4.89 1.41 -10.42
CA ASN A 77 4.04 0.47 -11.17
C ASN A 77 4.39 -1.01 -10.93
N ALA A 78 5.66 -1.31 -10.65
CA ALA A 78 6.10 -2.69 -10.43
C ALA A 78 5.47 -3.29 -9.15
N GLY A 79 5.36 -4.62 -9.13
CA GLY A 79 5.01 -5.39 -7.95
C GLY A 79 6.23 -6.02 -7.29
N ASN A 80 6.13 -6.32 -5.99
CA ASN A 80 7.19 -6.97 -5.23
C ASN A 80 7.27 -8.47 -5.56
N ALA A 81 8.29 -8.87 -6.33
CA ALA A 81 8.52 -10.28 -6.70
C ALA A 81 8.72 -11.21 -5.48
N LYS A 82 9.10 -10.68 -4.31
CA LYS A 82 9.21 -11.45 -3.05
C LYS A 82 7.85 -11.93 -2.53
N LEU A 83 6.73 -11.40 -3.04
CA LEU A 83 5.38 -11.84 -2.72
C LEU A 83 4.89 -13.01 -3.59
N VAL A 84 5.60 -13.35 -4.68
CA VAL A 84 5.24 -14.48 -5.54
C VAL A 84 5.27 -15.77 -4.73
N SER A 85 4.23 -16.59 -4.81
CA SER A 85 4.17 -17.89 -4.13
C SER A 85 4.85 -18.97 -4.97
N LEU A 86 5.91 -19.58 -4.43
CA LEU A 86 6.63 -20.68 -5.08
C LEU A 86 5.78 -21.95 -5.18
N GLU A 87 4.89 -22.21 -4.20
CA GLU A 87 3.97 -23.34 -4.24
C GLU A 87 3.06 -23.28 -5.46
N LYS A 88 2.52 -22.09 -5.78
CA LYS A 88 1.70 -21.90 -6.99
C LYS A 88 2.49 -22.14 -8.29
N LEU A 89 3.79 -21.82 -8.31
CA LEU A 89 4.65 -22.11 -9.47
C LEU A 89 4.89 -23.63 -9.62
N ALA A 90 5.03 -24.34 -8.50
CA ALA A 90 5.14 -25.80 -8.48
C ALA A 90 3.82 -26.49 -8.90
N GLU A 91 2.67 -25.98 -8.44
CA GLU A 91 1.35 -26.45 -8.87
C GLU A 91 1.12 -26.30 -10.39
N ARG A 92 1.72 -25.27 -11.01
CA ARG A 92 1.72 -25.07 -12.47
C ARG A 92 2.77 -25.91 -13.21
N GLY A 93 3.64 -26.62 -12.48
CA GLY A 93 4.73 -27.42 -13.04
C GLY A 93 5.91 -26.62 -13.58
N TRP A 94 5.92 -25.30 -13.38
CA TRP A 94 7.02 -24.40 -13.78
C TRP A 94 8.20 -24.50 -12.82
N LEU A 95 7.94 -24.80 -11.55
CA LEU A 95 8.97 -25.13 -10.55
C LEU A 95 8.89 -26.63 -10.23
N GLY A 96 10.02 -27.32 -10.03
CA GLY A 96 10.01 -28.75 -9.71
C GLY A 96 9.31 -29.05 -8.37
N SER A 97 9.67 -28.30 -7.33
CA SER A 97 8.99 -28.26 -6.04
C SER A 97 9.31 -26.95 -5.33
N ALA A 98 8.40 -26.49 -4.47
CA ALA A 98 8.72 -25.41 -3.55
C ALA A 98 9.62 -25.95 -2.42
N PRO A 99 10.78 -25.33 -2.15
CA PRO A 99 11.66 -25.79 -1.09
C PRO A 99 11.00 -25.61 0.28
N GLU A 100 11.31 -26.47 1.25
CA GLU A 100 10.88 -26.24 2.62
C GLU A 100 11.47 -24.93 3.15
N ARG A 101 10.77 -24.26 4.07
CA ARG A 101 11.31 -23.02 4.66
C ARG A 101 12.45 -23.36 5.62
N GLN A 102 13.68 -23.08 5.21
CA GLN A 102 14.89 -23.32 6.01
C GLN A 102 15.51 -22.03 6.58
N HIS A 103 15.07 -20.87 6.11
CA HIS A 103 15.69 -19.59 6.40
C HIS A 103 14.74 -18.66 7.16
N GLU A 104 15.33 -17.79 7.99
CA GLU A 104 14.57 -16.76 8.69
C GLU A 104 13.90 -15.81 7.69
N PRO A 105 12.66 -15.37 7.97
CA PRO A 105 11.96 -14.42 7.11
C PRO A 105 12.76 -13.14 6.90
N PHE A 106 12.66 -12.53 5.72
CA PHE A 106 13.41 -11.32 5.32
C PHE A 106 14.94 -11.48 5.28
N SER A 107 15.50 -12.66 5.59
CA SER A 107 16.95 -12.87 5.56
C SER A 107 17.49 -12.86 4.12
N PRO A 108 18.76 -12.44 3.90
CA PRO A 108 19.41 -12.51 2.59
C PRO A 108 19.39 -13.92 1.98
N LYS A 109 19.48 -14.97 2.81
CA LYS A 109 19.42 -16.36 2.36
C LYS A 109 18.03 -16.73 1.83
N ALA A 110 16.96 -16.34 2.53
CA ALA A 110 15.60 -16.54 2.05
C ALA A 110 15.34 -15.82 0.71
N ILE A 111 15.85 -14.59 0.57
CA ILE A 111 15.74 -13.80 -0.67
C ILE A 111 16.51 -14.50 -1.82
N ALA A 112 17.73 -14.96 -1.56
CA ALA A 112 18.55 -15.64 -2.57
C ALA A 112 17.94 -16.97 -3.02
N GLU A 113 17.40 -17.77 -2.09
CA GLU A 113 16.69 -19.01 -2.42
C GLU A 113 15.44 -18.74 -3.26
N HIS A 114 14.65 -17.73 -2.87
CA HIS A 114 13.48 -17.30 -3.62
C HIS A 114 13.85 -16.89 -5.06
N GLN A 115 14.89 -16.07 -5.21
CA GLN A 115 15.37 -15.63 -6.53
C GLN A 115 15.82 -16.80 -7.39
N ARG A 116 16.54 -17.79 -6.81
CA ARG A 116 16.94 -19.01 -7.52
C ARG A 116 15.72 -19.77 -8.04
N CYS A 117 14.67 -19.90 -7.22
CA CYS A 117 13.42 -20.56 -7.63
C CYS A 117 12.68 -19.78 -8.73
N LEU A 118 12.71 -18.45 -8.73
CA LEU A 118 12.12 -17.65 -9.81
C LEU A 118 12.86 -17.83 -11.15
N ILE A 119 14.19 -17.98 -11.11
CA ILE A 119 15.00 -18.30 -12.31
C ILE A 119 14.66 -19.71 -12.82
N GLU A 120 14.58 -20.70 -11.92
CA GLU A 120 14.17 -22.07 -12.27
C GLU A 120 12.75 -22.09 -12.87
N ALA A 121 11.84 -21.30 -12.31
CA ALA A 121 10.47 -21.18 -12.78
C ALA A 121 10.37 -20.58 -14.20
N ARG A 122 11.27 -19.66 -14.59
CA ARG A 122 11.31 -19.13 -15.96
C ARG A 122 11.67 -20.24 -16.96
N ALA A 123 12.73 -21.01 -16.67
CA ALA A 123 13.12 -22.14 -17.52
C ALA A 123 12.00 -23.19 -17.61
N GLY A 124 11.31 -23.47 -16.50
CA GLY A 124 10.16 -24.37 -16.50
C GLY A 124 8.95 -23.82 -17.26
N PHE A 125 8.68 -22.51 -17.20
CA PHE A 125 7.65 -21.84 -17.99
C PHE A 125 7.96 -21.97 -19.49
N GLU A 126 9.18 -21.67 -19.93
CA GLU A 126 9.56 -21.77 -21.34
C GLU A 126 9.35 -23.19 -21.90
N ALA A 127 9.75 -24.20 -21.11
CA ALA A 127 9.68 -25.59 -21.49
C ALA A 127 8.27 -26.20 -21.42
N LYS A 128 7.43 -25.78 -20.45
CA LYS A 128 6.20 -26.50 -20.11
C LYS A 128 4.92 -25.65 -20.16
N ALA A 129 5.00 -24.32 -20.24
CA ALA A 129 3.81 -23.48 -20.30
C ALA A 129 2.97 -23.81 -21.53
N THR A 130 1.66 -23.85 -21.30
CA THR A 130 0.68 -24.03 -22.36
C THR A 130 0.66 -22.84 -23.31
N HIS A 131 0.06 -23.00 -24.49
CA HIS A 131 -0.09 -21.90 -25.44
C HIS A 131 -0.83 -20.70 -24.82
N ALA A 132 -1.92 -20.95 -24.09
CA ALA A 132 -2.71 -19.89 -23.44
C ALA A 132 -1.92 -19.13 -22.36
N GLU A 133 -1.03 -19.80 -21.63
CA GLU A 133 -0.16 -19.15 -20.64
C GLU A 133 0.91 -18.28 -21.30
N LYS A 134 1.47 -18.72 -22.44
CA LYS A 134 2.38 -17.91 -23.25
C LYS A 134 1.68 -16.69 -23.83
N GLU A 135 0.45 -16.85 -24.34
CA GLU A 135 -0.36 -15.72 -24.80
C GLU A 135 -0.71 -14.73 -23.69
N ASP A 136 -0.97 -15.19 -22.46
CA ASP A 136 -1.20 -14.31 -21.31
C ASP A 136 0.06 -13.54 -20.92
N TYR A 137 1.25 -14.16 -21.04
CA TYR A 137 2.50 -13.46 -20.85
C TYR A 137 2.73 -12.37 -21.91
N GLU A 138 2.57 -12.69 -23.19
CA GLU A 138 2.71 -11.71 -24.28
C GLU A 138 1.71 -10.56 -24.16
N ARG A 139 0.47 -10.86 -23.78
CA ARG A 139 -0.55 -9.82 -23.49
C ARG A 139 -0.10 -8.94 -22.33
N PHE A 140 0.42 -9.51 -21.25
CA PHE A 140 0.97 -8.73 -20.14
C PHE A 140 2.08 -7.79 -20.62
N LEU A 141 3.05 -8.28 -21.39
CA LEU A 141 4.12 -7.44 -21.95
C LEU A 141 3.57 -6.28 -22.79
N ALA A 142 2.59 -6.55 -23.66
CA ALA A 142 1.98 -5.54 -24.51
C ALA A 142 1.19 -4.49 -23.71
N GLU A 143 0.39 -4.91 -22.73
CA GLU A 143 -0.42 -4.01 -21.89
C GLU A 143 0.44 -3.17 -20.94
N GLN A 144 1.58 -3.71 -20.49
CA GLN A 144 2.47 -3.07 -19.52
C GLN A 144 3.65 -2.31 -20.14
N ARG A 145 3.71 -2.22 -21.48
CA ARG A 145 4.79 -1.58 -22.23
C ARG A 145 5.13 -0.15 -21.78
N TYR A 146 4.15 0.59 -21.24
CA TYR A 146 4.31 2.00 -20.85
C TYR A 146 5.20 2.23 -19.62
N TRP A 147 5.53 1.17 -18.87
CA TRP A 147 6.43 1.23 -17.71
C TRP A 147 7.40 0.06 -17.65
N LEU A 148 7.00 -1.13 -18.12
CA LEU A 148 7.76 -2.36 -17.91
C LEU A 148 9.14 -2.34 -18.58
N ALA A 149 9.24 -1.73 -19.77
CA ALA A 149 10.52 -1.63 -20.48
C ALA A 149 11.54 -0.79 -19.68
N ASP A 150 11.12 0.37 -19.16
CA ASP A 150 11.96 1.23 -18.34
C ASP A 150 12.29 0.58 -17.00
N TYR A 151 11.30 -0.02 -16.33
CA TYR A 151 11.50 -0.72 -15.07
C TYR A 151 12.53 -1.86 -15.20
N SER A 152 12.36 -2.75 -16.17
CA SER A 152 13.24 -3.91 -16.31
C SER A 152 14.67 -3.51 -16.68
N LEU A 153 14.85 -2.48 -17.52
CA LEU A 153 16.18 -1.95 -17.83
C LEU A 153 16.80 -1.25 -16.61
N PHE A 154 16.04 -0.39 -15.92
CA PHE A 154 16.48 0.28 -14.70
C PHE A 154 16.91 -0.71 -13.63
N ALA A 155 16.08 -1.71 -13.34
CA ALA A 155 16.36 -2.71 -12.31
C ALA A 155 17.55 -3.60 -12.69
N ALA A 156 17.76 -3.90 -13.97
CA ALA A 156 18.95 -4.63 -14.44
C ALA A 156 20.22 -3.79 -14.27
N LEU A 157 20.20 -2.53 -14.71
CA LEU A 157 21.33 -1.59 -14.55
C LEU A 157 21.67 -1.35 -13.08
N ARG A 158 20.65 -1.21 -12.23
CA ARG A 158 20.83 -1.03 -10.78
C ARG A 158 21.56 -2.21 -10.16
N ARG A 159 21.23 -3.44 -10.56
CA ARG A 159 21.93 -4.66 -10.10
C ARG A 159 23.37 -4.73 -10.63
N GLU A 160 23.58 -4.41 -11.91
CA GLU A 160 24.91 -4.36 -12.55
C GLU A 160 25.85 -3.36 -11.86
N HIS A 161 25.30 -2.24 -11.38
CA HIS A 161 26.02 -1.20 -10.67
C HIS A 161 25.90 -1.29 -9.13
N GLU A 162 25.72 -2.49 -8.56
CA GLU A 162 25.75 -2.73 -7.10
C GLU A 162 24.78 -1.85 -6.29
N GLU A 163 23.59 -1.61 -6.82
CA GLU A 163 22.49 -0.84 -6.22
C GLU A 163 22.76 0.66 -6.00
N VAL A 164 23.82 1.23 -6.62
CA VAL A 164 24.10 2.68 -6.59
C VAL A 164 22.98 3.50 -7.25
N SER A 165 22.86 4.77 -6.87
CA SER A 165 21.86 5.68 -7.46
C SER A 165 22.09 5.84 -8.95
N TRP A 166 21.02 5.94 -9.74
CA TRP A 166 21.14 6.18 -11.19
C TRP A 166 21.86 7.49 -11.53
N GLN A 167 21.85 8.44 -10.60
CA GLN A 167 22.57 9.71 -10.74
C GLN A 167 24.09 9.52 -10.82
N ASP A 168 24.59 8.42 -10.25
CA ASP A 168 26.01 8.06 -10.19
C ASP A 168 26.42 7.08 -11.31
N TRP A 169 25.49 6.69 -12.19
CA TRP A 169 25.81 5.86 -13.35
C TRP A 169 26.64 6.62 -14.38
N PRO A 170 27.35 5.91 -15.29
CA PRO A 170 27.98 6.54 -16.44
C PRO A 170 27.02 7.47 -17.18
N ALA A 171 27.47 8.68 -17.54
CA ALA A 171 26.61 9.73 -18.10
C ALA A 171 25.70 9.25 -19.26
N PRO A 172 26.17 8.42 -20.22
CA PRO A 172 25.29 7.90 -21.27
C PRO A 172 24.10 7.08 -20.77
N LEU A 173 24.24 6.35 -19.66
CA LEU A 173 23.16 5.56 -19.04
C LEU A 173 22.27 6.44 -18.15
N ARG A 174 22.88 7.33 -17.36
CA ARG A 174 22.15 8.32 -16.53
C ARG A 174 21.25 9.21 -17.38
N ASP A 175 21.78 9.72 -18.49
CA ASP A 175 21.11 10.65 -19.39
C ASP A 175 20.33 9.94 -20.51
N ARG A 176 20.27 8.59 -20.46
CA ARG A 176 19.44 7.75 -21.33
C ARG A 176 19.74 7.95 -22.82
N GLU A 177 21.03 8.04 -23.16
CA GLU A 177 21.47 8.12 -24.54
C GLU A 177 21.04 6.85 -25.30
N PRO A 178 20.34 6.97 -26.46
CA PRO A 178 19.73 5.82 -27.12
C PRO A 178 20.69 4.67 -27.42
N VAL A 179 21.91 4.97 -27.85
CA VAL A 179 22.93 3.96 -28.18
C VAL A 179 23.38 3.21 -26.93
N ALA A 180 23.66 3.92 -25.83
CA ALA A 180 24.06 3.30 -24.57
C ALA A 180 22.95 2.43 -23.98
N LEU A 181 21.69 2.85 -24.07
CA LEU A 181 20.55 2.04 -23.64
C LEU A 181 20.36 0.79 -24.50
N GLU A 182 20.57 0.88 -25.82
CA GLU A 182 20.49 -0.27 -26.71
C GLU A 182 21.60 -1.29 -26.41
N GLU A 183 22.84 -0.82 -26.20
CA GLU A 183 23.98 -1.65 -25.83
C GLU A 183 23.76 -2.33 -24.47
N ALA A 184 23.34 -1.57 -23.44
CA ALA A 184 22.98 -2.12 -22.15
C ALA A 184 21.82 -3.12 -22.24
N GLY A 185 20.80 -2.82 -23.05
CA GLY A 185 19.66 -3.71 -23.29
C GLY A 185 20.07 -5.05 -23.91
N LYS A 186 21.06 -5.04 -24.82
CA LYS A 186 21.63 -6.28 -25.39
C LYS A 186 22.48 -7.03 -24.37
N ALA A 187 23.34 -6.33 -23.63
CA ALA A 187 24.24 -6.93 -22.64
C ALA A 187 23.46 -7.57 -21.48
N LEU A 188 22.35 -6.95 -21.06
CA LEU A 188 21.52 -7.36 -19.94
C LEU A 188 20.23 -8.07 -20.36
N ALA A 189 20.14 -8.56 -21.60
CA ALA A 189 18.89 -9.10 -22.16
C ALA A 189 18.26 -10.21 -21.30
N ASP A 190 19.07 -11.15 -20.79
CA ASP A 190 18.58 -12.25 -19.95
C ASP A 190 18.04 -11.74 -18.59
N ALA A 191 18.74 -10.80 -17.97
CA ALA A 191 18.33 -10.19 -16.70
C ALA A 191 17.04 -9.38 -16.87
N ILE A 192 16.91 -8.63 -17.97
CA ILE A 192 15.71 -7.87 -18.33
C ILE A 192 14.53 -8.84 -18.52
N GLU A 193 14.73 -9.95 -19.22
CA GLU A 193 13.67 -10.94 -19.45
C GLU A 193 13.26 -11.65 -18.16
N GLN A 194 14.22 -11.98 -17.29
CA GLN A 194 13.93 -12.49 -15.95
C GLN A 194 13.07 -11.50 -15.13
N LEU A 195 13.41 -10.21 -15.15
CA LEU A 195 12.64 -9.16 -14.46
C LEU A 195 11.21 -9.01 -15.03
N ARG A 196 11.04 -9.09 -16.35
CA ARG A 196 9.72 -9.08 -16.99
C ARG A 196 8.88 -10.27 -16.56
N PHE A 197 9.48 -11.45 -16.55
CA PHE A 197 8.81 -12.67 -16.11
C PHE A 197 8.39 -12.58 -14.64
N GLU A 198 9.24 -12.05 -13.76
CA GLU A 198 8.89 -11.82 -12.34
C GLU A 198 7.69 -10.89 -12.16
N GLN A 199 7.62 -9.81 -12.95
CA GLN A 199 6.47 -8.90 -12.94
C GLN A 199 5.20 -9.56 -13.48
N PHE A 200 5.32 -10.44 -14.48
CA PHE A 200 4.21 -11.27 -14.95
C PHE A 200 3.72 -12.22 -13.85
N LEU A 201 4.62 -12.93 -13.17
CA LEU A 201 4.26 -13.84 -12.08
C LEU A 201 3.53 -13.12 -10.95
N PHE A 202 4.02 -11.94 -10.54
CA PHE A 202 3.32 -11.11 -9.56
C PHE A 202 1.93 -10.71 -10.05
N SER A 203 1.83 -10.19 -11.28
CA SER A 203 0.55 -9.73 -11.85
C SER A 203 -0.46 -10.87 -11.99
N LEU A 204 -0.01 -12.06 -12.40
CA LEU A 204 -0.83 -13.26 -12.52
C LEU A 204 -1.40 -13.68 -11.16
N GLN A 205 -0.53 -13.87 -10.16
CA GLN A 205 -0.98 -14.32 -8.85
C GLN A 205 -1.84 -13.28 -8.12
N TRP A 206 -1.52 -11.99 -8.28
CA TRP A 206 -2.35 -10.92 -7.71
C TRP A 206 -3.73 -10.85 -8.37
N ARG A 207 -3.80 -10.96 -9.69
CA ARG A 207 -5.08 -11.00 -10.43
C ARG A 207 -5.96 -12.15 -9.96
N GLU A 208 -5.40 -13.36 -9.84
CA GLU A 208 -6.12 -14.53 -9.32
C GLU A 208 -6.63 -14.33 -7.89
N LEU A 209 -5.82 -13.74 -7.01
CA LEU A 209 -6.21 -13.45 -5.63
C LEU A 209 -7.31 -12.39 -5.58
N LYS A 210 -7.20 -11.33 -6.39
CA LYS A 210 -8.22 -10.28 -6.50
C LYS A 210 -9.54 -10.85 -7.02
N GLU A 211 -9.50 -11.65 -8.08
CA GLU A 211 -10.70 -12.32 -8.62
C GLU A 211 -11.36 -13.21 -7.57
N TYR A 212 -10.57 -13.96 -6.80
CA TYR A 212 -11.08 -14.76 -5.70
C TYR A 212 -11.71 -13.91 -4.59
N ALA A 213 -11.02 -12.88 -4.10
CA ALA A 213 -11.52 -11.96 -3.09
C ALA A 213 -12.82 -11.27 -3.53
N ASN A 214 -12.84 -10.75 -4.75
CA ASN A 214 -14.01 -10.12 -5.34
C ASN A 214 -15.17 -11.10 -5.51
N GLY A 215 -14.89 -12.35 -5.88
CA GLY A 215 -15.87 -13.45 -5.91
C GLY A 215 -16.46 -13.77 -4.53
N GLN A 216 -15.75 -13.49 -3.44
CA GLN A 216 -16.26 -13.58 -2.07
C GLN A 216 -16.90 -12.27 -1.57
N GLY A 217 -16.99 -11.23 -2.40
CA GLY A 217 -17.56 -9.93 -2.05
C GLY A 217 -16.64 -9.05 -1.20
N ILE A 218 -15.34 -9.31 -1.24
CA ILE A 218 -14.28 -8.58 -0.51
C ILE A 218 -13.50 -7.71 -1.50
N ALA A 219 -13.47 -6.39 -1.29
CA ALA A 219 -12.61 -5.49 -2.06
C ALA A 219 -11.17 -5.48 -1.54
N LEU A 220 -10.23 -5.31 -2.45
CA LEU A 220 -8.85 -4.97 -2.15
C LEU A 220 -8.70 -3.45 -2.07
N PHE A 221 -8.29 -2.98 -0.90
CA PHE A 221 -8.04 -1.58 -0.58
C PHE A 221 -6.53 -1.35 -0.46
N GLY A 222 -5.93 -0.74 -1.48
CA GLY A 222 -4.49 -0.48 -1.47
C GLY A 222 -4.17 0.98 -1.20
N ASP A 223 -2.93 1.32 -1.46
CA ASP A 223 -2.31 2.54 -0.98
C ASP A 223 -1.25 3.03 -1.96
N MET A 224 -1.23 4.35 -2.19
CA MET A 224 -0.32 5.02 -3.11
C MET A 224 0.34 6.20 -2.40
N PRO A 225 1.66 6.12 -2.12
CA PRO A 225 2.45 7.27 -1.65
C PRO A 225 2.30 8.45 -2.61
N ILE A 226 2.12 9.69 -2.14
CA ILE A 226 2.08 10.81 -3.09
C ILE A 226 3.41 10.92 -3.83
N PHE A 227 4.52 11.07 -3.10
CA PHE A 227 5.85 11.27 -3.66
C PHE A 227 6.53 9.96 -4.05
N VAL A 228 7.56 10.05 -4.87
CA VAL A 228 8.29 8.91 -5.42
C VAL A 228 9.76 8.95 -4.98
N ASP A 229 10.40 7.79 -4.89
CA ASP A 229 11.82 7.72 -4.59
C ASP A 229 12.63 8.35 -5.74
N LEU A 230 13.65 9.15 -5.40
CA LEU A 230 14.57 9.72 -6.39
C LEU A 230 15.27 8.60 -7.18
N ASN A 231 15.69 7.54 -6.48
CA ASN A 231 16.37 6.41 -7.09
C ASN A 231 15.36 5.37 -7.60
N SER A 232 14.56 5.77 -8.59
CA SER A 232 13.52 4.93 -9.19
C SER A 232 13.56 4.95 -10.71
N ASP A 233 13.03 3.90 -11.34
CA ASP A 233 12.78 3.84 -12.79
C ASP A 233 11.94 5.03 -13.24
N THR A 234 11.03 5.41 -12.36
CA THR A 234 10.01 6.41 -12.55
C THR A 234 10.64 7.78 -12.74
N VAL A 235 11.59 8.18 -11.89
CA VAL A 235 12.29 9.46 -12.02
C VAL A 235 13.34 9.40 -13.14
N TRP A 236 14.14 8.34 -13.20
CA TRP A 236 15.18 8.18 -14.23
C TRP A 236 14.61 8.24 -15.65
N ALA A 237 13.51 7.54 -15.91
CA ALA A 237 12.91 7.47 -17.25
C ALA A 237 12.05 8.69 -17.61
N ASN A 238 11.64 9.49 -16.62
CA ASN A 238 10.64 10.54 -16.80
C ASN A 238 11.08 11.88 -16.17
N ARG A 239 12.37 12.22 -16.27
CA ARG A 239 13.02 13.37 -15.61
C ARG A 239 12.26 14.69 -15.79
N ASP A 240 11.67 14.94 -16.95
CA ASP A 240 10.95 16.18 -17.26
C ASP A 240 9.74 16.43 -16.35
N TYR A 241 9.14 15.39 -15.77
CA TYR A 241 8.01 15.57 -14.83
C TYR A 241 8.44 15.92 -13.41
N PHE A 242 9.74 16.06 -13.16
CA PHE A 242 10.32 16.34 -11.86
C PHE A 242 11.25 17.56 -11.92
N ARG A 243 11.35 18.28 -10.81
CA ARG A 243 12.19 19.49 -10.72
C ARG A 243 13.65 19.16 -10.44
N LEU A 244 14.34 18.67 -11.47
CA LEU A 244 15.73 18.22 -11.43
C LEU A 244 16.67 19.19 -12.16
N ASP A 245 17.96 19.17 -11.79
CA ASP A 245 19.02 19.78 -12.59
C ASP A 245 19.46 18.87 -13.76
N ARG A 246 20.48 19.31 -14.50
CA ARG A 246 21.00 18.57 -15.68
C ARG A 246 21.66 17.25 -15.31
N GLU A 247 22.17 17.14 -14.09
CA GLU A 247 22.80 15.94 -13.55
C GLU A 247 21.77 15.00 -12.89
N GLY A 248 20.50 15.43 -12.78
CA GLY A 248 19.41 14.63 -12.23
C GLY A 248 19.20 14.82 -10.73
N ASN A 249 19.85 15.81 -10.10
CA ASN A 249 19.65 16.12 -8.70
C ASN A 249 18.40 16.97 -8.49
N PRO A 250 17.63 16.75 -7.42
CA PRO A 250 16.50 17.62 -7.08
C PRO A 250 16.96 19.05 -6.82
N THR A 251 16.41 20.00 -7.58
CA THR A 251 16.59 21.43 -7.27
C THR A 251 15.86 21.81 -5.98
N VAL A 252 14.75 21.11 -5.73
CA VAL A 252 13.92 21.21 -4.53
C VAL A 252 13.42 19.84 -4.14
N VAL A 253 13.18 19.66 -2.85
CA VAL A 253 12.76 18.38 -2.24
C VAL A 253 11.55 18.56 -1.34
N THR A 254 10.88 17.45 -1.08
CA THR A 254 9.67 17.38 -0.27
C THR A 254 9.99 17.32 1.22
N GLY A 255 9.03 17.77 2.02
CA GLY A 255 9.05 17.64 3.46
C GLY A 255 7.74 18.14 4.06
N VAL A 256 7.77 18.41 5.35
CA VAL A 256 6.74 19.15 6.09
C VAL A 256 7.38 20.20 6.98
N PRO A 257 6.71 21.34 7.21
CA PRO A 257 7.24 22.39 8.07
C PRO A 257 7.40 21.89 9.52
N PRO A 258 8.11 22.65 10.37
CA PRO A 258 8.05 22.44 11.81
C PRO A 258 6.61 22.44 12.32
N ASP A 259 6.34 21.52 13.24
CA ASP A 259 5.07 21.40 13.94
C ASP A 259 5.32 21.14 15.43
N TYR A 260 4.25 20.92 16.20
CA TYR A 260 4.34 20.64 17.63
C TYR A 260 4.98 19.27 17.96
N PHE A 261 5.23 18.41 16.96
CA PHE A 261 5.95 17.14 17.10
C PHE A 261 7.41 17.21 16.65
N SER A 262 7.78 18.14 15.75
CA SER A 262 9.13 18.31 15.23
C SER A 262 9.53 19.78 15.10
N GLU A 263 10.50 20.22 15.92
CA GLU A 263 11.05 21.58 15.89
C GLU A 263 11.70 21.97 14.56
N THR A 264 12.15 20.99 13.76
CA THR A 264 12.83 21.23 12.47
C THR A 264 12.02 20.76 11.25
N GLY A 265 10.77 20.34 11.48
CA GLY A 265 9.94 19.68 10.48
C GLY A 265 10.49 18.31 10.10
N GLN A 266 10.13 17.81 8.92
CA GLN A 266 10.68 16.56 8.40
C GLN A 266 11.10 16.77 6.95
N LEU A 267 12.36 16.48 6.65
CA LEU A 267 12.89 16.52 5.29
C LEU A 267 12.83 15.11 4.71
N TRP A 268 11.92 14.86 3.77
CA TRP A 268 11.73 13.53 3.19
C TRP A 268 12.70 13.28 2.03
N GLY A 269 13.08 14.33 1.30
CA GLY A 269 14.12 14.25 0.28
C GLY A 269 13.65 13.75 -1.09
N ASN A 270 12.35 13.45 -1.27
CA ASN A 270 11.82 13.09 -2.58
C ASN A 270 11.85 14.30 -3.53
N PRO A 271 12.01 14.09 -4.84
CA PRO A 271 11.89 15.17 -5.82
C PRO A 271 10.44 15.69 -5.90
N HIS A 272 10.29 17.00 -6.10
CA HIS A 272 9.00 17.60 -6.43
C HIS A 272 8.63 17.40 -7.89
N TYR A 273 7.32 17.41 -8.14
CA TYR A 273 6.74 17.38 -9.49
C TYR A 273 6.88 18.72 -10.21
N ASP A 274 7.11 18.65 -11.52
CA ASP A 274 6.87 19.76 -12.44
C ASP A 274 5.41 19.71 -12.90
N TRP A 275 4.54 20.35 -12.11
CA TRP A 275 3.11 20.42 -12.39
C TRP A 275 2.77 21.14 -13.69
N ASP A 276 3.57 22.12 -14.10
CA ASP A 276 3.37 22.85 -15.35
C ASP A 276 3.68 21.94 -16.54
N ARG A 277 4.76 21.16 -16.48
CA ARG A 277 5.06 20.13 -17.48
C ARG A 277 3.99 19.04 -17.52
N MET A 278 3.47 18.60 -16.37
CA MET A 278 2.38 17.62 -16.32
C MET A 278 1.08 18.14 -16.94
N ARG A 279 0.75 19.44 -16.81
CA ARG A 279 -0.44 20.01 -17.46
C ARG A 279 -0.37 19.94 -18.99
N GLN A 280 0.83 20.06 -19.57
CA GLN A 280 1.02 20.12 -21.02
C GLN A 280 0.58 18.84 -21.76
N ASP A 281 0.57 17.68 -21.09
CA ASP A 281 0.10 16.40 -21.64
C ASP A 281 -1.13 15.85 -20.91
N ASP A 282 -1.89 16.74 -20.25
CA ASP A 282 -3.12 16.41 -19.53
C ASP A 282 -2.86 15.37 -18.43
N PHE A 283 -1.78 15.54 -17.68
CA PHE A 283 -1.35 14.72 -16.55
C PHE A 283 -1.08 13.24 -16.91
N LEU A 284 -0.45 12.98 -18.07
CA LEU A 284 -0.24 11.62 -18.59
C LEU A 284 0.46 10.69 -17.59
N TRP A 285 1.49 11.19 -16.90
CA TRP A 285 2.22 10.43 -15.90
C TRP A 285 1.29 9.93 -14.76
N TRP A 286 0.46 10.81 -14.21
CA TRP A 286 -0.50 10.44 -13.17
C TRP A 286 -1.58 9.49 -13.72
N LYS A 287 -2.11 9.73 -14.92
CA LYS A 287 -3.06 8.80 -15.57
C LYS A 287 -2.48 7.39 -15.67
N ASN A 288 -1.22 7.26 -16.08
CA ASN A 288 -0.52 5.98 -16.16
C ASN A 288 -0.37 5.32 -14.77
N ARG A 289 0.01 6.09 -13.74
CA ARG A 289 0.12 5.60 -12.36
C ARG A 289 -1.22 5.09 -11.83
N PHE A 290 -2.30 5.84 -12.02
CA PHE A 290 -3.65 5.41 -11.62
C PHE A 290 -4.12 4.18 -12.41
N ARG A 291 -3.75 4.04 -13.69
CA ARG A 291 -4.03 2.84 -14.49
C ARG A 291 -3.42 1.57 -13.88
N GLY A 292 -2.18 1.64 -13.41
CA GLY A 292 -1.53 0.56 -12.68
C GLY A 292 -2.30 0.16 -11.42
N HIS A 293 -2.65 1.14 -10.59
CA HIS A 293 -3.39 0.90 -9.34
C HIS A 293 -4.81 0.37 -9.57
N ALA A 294 -5.52 0.88 -10.57
CA ALA A 294 -6.87 0.43 -10.93
C ALA A 294 -6.91 -1.05 -11.35
N ARG A 295 -5.82 -1.57 -11.94
CA ARG A 295 -5.69 -3.02 -12.21
C ARG A 295 -5.62 -3.81 -10.91
N LEU A 296 -4.84 -3.33 -9.95
CA LEU A 296 -4.52 -4.05 -8.72
C LEU A 296 -5.62 -3.94 -7.65
N LEU A 297 -6.38 -2.84 -7.60
CA LEU A 297 -7.18 -2.46 -6.43
C LEU A 297 -8.62 -2.11 -6.80
N ASP A 298 -9.52 -2.18 -5.82
CA ASP A 298 -10.91 -1.72 -5.95
C ASP A 298 -11.10 -0.38 -5.22
N ILE A 299 -10.35 -0.18 -4.13
CA ILE A 299 -10.26 1.08 -3.37
C ILE A 299 -8.79 1.48 -3.29
N LEU A 300 -8.49 2.77 -3.49
CA LEU A 300 -7.15 3.32 -3.41
C LEU A 300 -7.07 4.45 -2.38
N ARG A 301 -6.23 4.28 -1.36
CA ARG A 301 -5.83 5.37 -0.47
C ARG A 301 -4.76 6.18 -1.17
N ILE A 302 -4.91 7.49 -1.12
CA ILE A 302 -3.93 8.45 -1.60
C ILE A 302 -3.27 9.02 -0.35
N ASP A 303 -2.02 8.60 -0.12
CA ASP A 303 -1.20 9.05 0.99
C ASP A 303 -0.86 10.54 0.86
N HIS A 304 -0.80 11.24 1.99
CA HIS A 304 -0.50 12.67 2.07
C HIS A 304 -1.33 13.51 1.08
N PHE A 305 -2.65 13.29 1.06
CA PHE A 305 -3.56 13.88 0.08
C PHE A 305 -3.48 15.42 0.04
N ARG A 306 -3.15 16.05 1.18
CA ARG A 306 -2.97 17.49 1.27
C ARG A 306 -1.93 18.04 0.27
N GLY A 307 -0.96 17.24 -0.16
CA GLY A 307 0.00 17.59 -1.19
C GLY A 307 -0.60 17.89 -2.57
N PHE A 308 -1.85 17.49 -2.82
CA PHE A 308 -2.55 17.88 -4.05
C PHE A 308 -3.19 19.27 -3.98
N GLU A 309 -3.29 19.87 -2.79
CA GLU A 309 -3.66 21.28 -2.64
C GLU A 309 -2.40 22.14 -2.59
N ALA A 310 -1.46 21.83 -1.70
CA ALA A 310 -0.15 22.48 -1.66
C ALA A 310 0.91 21.55 -1.05
N CYS A 311 2.15 21.64 -1.47
CA CYS A 311 3.27 20.90 -0.89
C CYS A 311 4.28 21.85 -0.23
N TRP A 312 4.95 21.36 0.82
CA TRP A 312 6.08 22.07 1.40
C TRP A 312 7.33 21.82 0.56
N GLU A 313 7.86 22.89 -0.02
CA GLU A 313 9.02 22.87 -0.90
C GLU A 313 10.25 23.41 -0.19
N VAL A 314 11.28 22.58 -0.11
CA VAL A 314 12.56 22.91 0.53
C VAL A 314 13.67 22.88 -0.53
N SER A 315 14.69 23.73 -0.41
CA SER A 315 15.84 23.66 -1.33
C SER A 315 16.52 22.30 -1.26
N GLY A 316 16.90 21.72 -2.40
CA GLY A 316 17.67 20.47 -2.43
C GLY A 316 19.05 20.54 -1.74
N LYS A 317 19.51 21.75 -1.39
CA LYS A 317 20.76 21.99 -0.67
C LYS A 317 20.61 21.97 0.85
N ASP A 318 19.39 22.12 1.36
CA ASP A 318 19.14 22.21 2.79
C ASP A 318 19.27 20.84 3.47
N LYS A 319 19.57 20.87 4.77
CA LYS A 319 19.69 19.67 5.62
C LYS A 319 18.48 19.46 6.54
N THR A 320 17.58 20.44 6.60
CA THR A 320 16.35 20.41 7.40
C THR A 320 15.20 20.99 6.59
N ALA A 321 13.96 20.84 7.07
CA ALA A 321 12.77 21.37 6.39
C ALA A 321 12.43 22.83 6.77
N LEU A 322 13.24 23.48 7.62
CA LEU A 322 12.96 24.81 8.17
C LEU A 322 12.78 25.90 7.11
N ASN A 323 13.60 25.88 6.07
CA ASN A 323 13.66 26.95 5.06
C ASN A 323 12.77 26.66 3.84
N GLY A 324 11.66 25.94 4.05
CA GLY A 324 10.70 25.67 2.99
C GLY A 324 9.61 26.73 2.85
N HIS A 325 8.73 26.52 1.87
CA HIS A 325 7.51 27.31 1.68
C HIS A 325 6.42 26.46 1.01
N TRP A 326 5.16 26.84 1.20
CA TRP A 326 4.03 26.17 0.56
C TRP A 326 3.92 26.55 -0.92
N VAL A 327 3.86 25.55 -1.78
CA VAL A 327 3.66 25.69 -3.23
C VAL A 327 2.38 24.99 -3.63
N GLN A 328 1.48 25.73 -4.30
CA GLN A 328 0.18 25.23 -4.73
C GLN A 328 0.31 24.14 -5.81
N ALA A 329 -0.46 23.07 -5.67
CA ALA A 329 -0.55 21.97 -6.62
C ALA A 329 -1.89 22.02 -7.39
N PRO A 330 -1.95 21.56 -8.65
CA PRO A 330 -3.17 21.56 -9.46
C PRO A 330 -4.11 20.40 -9.11
N GLY A 331 -4.36 20.13 -7.83
CA GLY A 331 -5.15 18.97 -7.40
C GLY A 331 -6.53 18.92 -8.03
N LYS A 332 -7.23 20.06 -8.13
CA LYS A 332 -8.55 20.11 -8.76
C LYS A 332 -8.51 19.72 -10.24
N GLU A 333 -7.51 20.20 -10.98
CA GLU A 333 -7.35 19.87 -12.40
C GLU A 333 -7.03 18.38 -12.57
N LEU A 334 -6.05 17.89 -11.80
CA LEU A 334 -5.64 16.48 -11.81
C LEU A 334 -6.81 15.55 -11.49
N PHE A 335 -7.48 15.74 -10.36
CA PHE A 335 -8.57 14.87 -9.95
C PHE A 335 -9.79 14.95 -10.87
N THR A 336 -10.01 16.06 -11.58
CA THR A 336 -11.03 16.12 -12.63
C THR A 336 -10.72 15.14 -13.76
N VAL A 337 -9.45 15.09 -14.20
CA VAL A 337 -9.00 14.16 -15.25
C VAL A 337 -9.03 12.72 -14.75
N ILE A 338 -8.53 12.44 -13.55
CA ILE A 338 -8.50 11.10 -12.96
C ILE A 338 -9.92 10.54 -12.75
N ARG A 339 -10.85 11.34 -12.22
CA ARG A 339 -12.25 10.89 -12.04
C ARG A 339 -12.95 10.59 -13.36
N LYS A 340 -12.59 11.32 -14.42
CA LYS A 340 -13.14 11.09 -15.76
C LYS A 340 -12.61 9.78 -16.38
N GLU A 341 -11.32 9.48 -16.21
CA GLU A 341 -10.70 8.28 -16.80
C GLU A 341 -10.96 7.00 -15.99
N PHE A 342 -11.03 7.10 -14.65
CA PHE A 342 -11.20 5.97 -13.75
C PHE A 342 -12.48 6.11 -12.89
N PRO A 343 -13.68 6.15 -13.50
CA PRO A 343 -14.93 6.45 -12.79
C PRO A 343 -15.34 5.37 -11.78
N THR A 344 -14.82 4.16 -11.92
CA THR A 344 -15.11 3.02 -11.04
C THR A 344 -14.13 2.85 -9.88
N LEU A 345 -12.95 3.50 -9.94
CA LEU A 345 -11.96 3.41 -8.89
C LEU A 345 -12.39 4.27 -7.69
N SER A 346 -12.61 3.61 -6.56
CA SER A 346 -12.92 4.31 -5.31
C SER A 346 -11.64 4.89 -4.73
N LEU A 347 -11.67 6.17 -4.37
CA LEU A 347 -10.52 6.89 -3.81
C LEU A 347 -10.81 7.24 -2.35
N VAL A 348 -9.78 7.21 -1.51
CA VAL A 348 -9.79 7.62 -0.10
C VAL A 348 -8.66 8.62 0.11
N ALA A 349 -8.94 9.75 0.73
CA ALA A 349 -7.93 10.75 1.06
C ALA A 349 -7.32 10.42 2.43
N GLU A 350 -6.01 10.25 2.49
CA GLU A 350 -5.27 10.34 3.75
C GLU A 350 -5.12 11.84 4.09
N ASP A 351 -5.96 12.29 5.01
CA ASP A 351 -6.10 13.68 5.46
C ASP A 351 -5.75 13.83 6.96
N LEU A 352 -4.70 13.15 7.42
CA LEU A 352 -4.20 13.26 8.79
C LEU A 352 -3.18 14.40 8.94
N GLY A 353 -2.93 14.80 10.18
CA GLY A 353 -2.05 15.92 10.52
C GLY A 353 -2.76 17.28 10.49
N GLU A 354 -1.99 18.35 10.31
CA GLU A 354 -2.56 19.71 10.19
C GLU A 354 -3.13 19.94 8.78
N ILE A 355 -4.46 20.05 8.71
CA ILE A 355 -5.22 20.19 7.47
C ILE A 355 -5.87 21.57 7.40
N THR A 356 -5.80 22.20 6.23
CA THR A 356 -6.39 23.52 5.98
C THR A 356 -7.80 23.39 5.35
N PRO A 357 -8.65 24.44 5.45
CA PRO A 357 -9.95 24.46 4.80
C PRO A 357 -9.91 24.21 3.29
N GLU A 358 -8.81 24.59 2.61
CA GLU A 358 -8.61 24.37 1.17
C GLU A 358 -8.43 22.89 0.84
N VAL A 359 -7.72 22.15 1.69
CA VAL A 359 -7.56 20.69 1.55
C VAL A 359 -8.90 20.00 1.78
N ASP A 360 -9.66 20.41 2.80
CA ASP A 360 -11.01 19.93 3.04
C ASP A 360 -11.92 20.20 1.83
N ALA A 361 -11.87 21.41 1.27
CA ALA A 361 -12.65 21.78 0.10
C ALA A 361 -12.28 20.93 -1.13
N LEU A 362 -10.99 20.64 -1.34
CA LEU A 362 -10.54 19.76 -2.43
C LEU A 362 -11.07 18.33 -2.24
N ARG A 363 -10.93 17.77 -1.03
CA ARG A 363 -11.44 16.43 -0.68
C ARG A 363 -12.95 16.34 -0.92
N ASP A 364 -13.70 17.30 -0.41
CA ASP A 364 -15.16 17.30 -0.43
C ASP A 364 -15.71 17.58 -1.84
N HIS A 365 -15.01 18.38 -2.64
CA HIS A 365 -15.36 18.62 -4.05
C HIS A 365 -15.46 17.31 -4.86
N PHE A 366 -14.57 16.35 -4.58
CA PHE A 366 -14.57 15.03 -5.22
C PHE A 366 -15.25 13.93 -4.38
N ALA A 367 -15.94 14.34 -3.31
CA ALA A 367 -16.61 13.47 -2.34
C ALA A 367 -15.71 12.34 -1.80
N LEU A 368 -14.43 12.64 -1.60
CA LEU A 368 -13.47 11.66 -1.08
C LEU A 368 -13.70 11.45 0.42
N PRO A 369 -13.82 10.20 0.91
CA PRO A 369 -13.81 9.95 2.34
C PRO A 369 -12.43 10.30 2.91
N GLY A 370 -12.43 11.01 4.04
CA GLY A 370 -11.25 11.22 4.86
C GLY A 370 -11.00 10.07 5.85
N MET A 371 -9.86 10.09 6.52
CA MET A 371 -9.47 9.11 7.54
C MET A 371 -9.68 9.64 8.96
N ARG A 372 -10.16 8.80 9.85
CA ARG A 372 -10.31 9.12 11.29
C ARG A 372 -9.63 8.04 12.12
N VAL A 373 -8.63 8.40 12.91
CA VAL A 373 -7.81 7.45 13.67
C VAL A 373 -8.04 7.66 15.16
N LEU A 374 -8.74 6.73 15.80
CA LEU A 374 -9.20 6.89 17.18
C LEU A 374 -8.05 7.13 18.18
N GLN A 375 -6.87 6.55 17.95
CA GLN A 375 -5.70 6.80 18.80
C GLN A 375 -5.29 8.29 18.88
N PHE A 376 -5.70 9.12 17.93
CA PHE A 376 -5.47 10.57 17.93
C PHE A 376 -6.61 11.39 18.55
N GLY A 377 -7.76 10.77 18.87
CA GLY A 377 -9.00 11.47 19.23
C GLY A 377 -9.22 11.77 20.71
N PHE A 378 -8.26 11.47 21.59
CA PHE A 378 -8.44 11.57 23.05
C PHE A 378 -7.51 12.60 23.73
N ASP A 379 -7.04 13.59 22.98
CA ASP A 379 -6.22 14.72 23.45
C ASP A 379 -6.98 15.71 24.36
N GLY A 380 -8.32 15.63 24.39
CA GLY A 380 -9.19 16.45 25.25
C GLY A 380 -9.86 17.61 24.53
N ASN A 381 -9.51 17.84 23.28
CA ASN A 381 -10.21 18.77 22.42
C ASN A 381 -11.49 18.11 21.90
N ALA A 382 -12.66 18.69 22.20
CA ALA A 382 -13.94 18.18 21.71
C ALA A 382 -14.11 18.37 20.19
N ASP A 383 -13.38 19.33 19.61
CA ASP A 383 -13.38 19.60 18.18
C ASP A 383 -12.35 18.75 17.42
N ASN A 384 -11.62 17.85 18.11
CA ASN A 384 -10.68 16.95 17.46
C ASN A 384 -11.44 16.04 16.49
N PRO A 385 -11.13 16.04 15.18
CA PRO A 385 -11.91 15.32 14.18
C PRO A 385 -11.89 13.80 14.39
N HIS A 386 -10.91 13.26 15.13
CA HIS A 386 -10.75 11.84 15.39
C HIS A 386 -11.55 11.31 16.59
N VAL A 387 -12.23 12.18 17.34
CA VAL A 387 -13.13 11.75 18.42
C VAL A 387 -14.45 11.21 17.81
N PRO A 388 -15.01 10.08 18.30
CA PRO A 388 -16.15 9.44 17.66
C PRO A 388 -17.38 10.31 17.37
N HIS A 389 -17.66 11.33 18.19
CA HIS A 389 -18.82 12.21 18.00
C HIS A 389 -18.60 13.28 16.91
N ALA A 390 -17.36 13.53 16.50
CA ALA A 390 -17.01 14.45 15.41
C ALA A 390 -16.94 13.75 14.04
N HIS A 391 -17.05 12.42 14.00
CA HIS A 391 -16.99 11.65 12.77
C HIS A 391 -18.17 11.97 11.83
N THR A 392 -17.93 11.90 10.53
CA THR A 392 -18.96 12.01 9.47
C THR A 392 -19.12 10.67 8.75
N ALA A 393 -20.25 10.48 8.05
CA ALA A 393 -20.48 9.25 7.28
C ALA A 393 -19.41 9.02 6.19
N ASN A 394 -18.98 10.08 5.51
CA ASN A 394 -17.95 10.03 4.47
C ASN A 394 -16.54 9.95 5.08
N SER A 395 -16.27 8.91 5.86
CA SER A 395 -14.97 8.65 6.46
C SER A 395 -14.64 7.17 6.53
N VAL A 396 -13.33 6.89 6.56
CA VAL A 396 -12.73 5.60 6.91
C VAL A 396 -12.16 5.68 8.31
N VAL A 397 -12.65 4.86 9.22
CA VAL A 397 -12.35 4.94 10.65
C VAL A 397 -11.42 3.80 11.04
N TYR A 398 -10.35 4.13 11.76
CA TYR A 398 -9.32 3.21 12.24
C TYR A 398 -9.24 3.26 13.76
N ALA A 399 -8.91 2.13 14.40
CA ALA A 399 -8.38 2.17 15.75
C ALA A 399 -6.98 2.85 15.72
N GLY A 400 -6.05 2.23 14.99
CA GLY A 400 -4.76 2.76 14.56
C GLY A 400 -4.46 2.33 13.11
N THR A 401 -3.45 2.94 12.51
CA THR A 401 -2.90 2.55 11.19
C THR A 401 -1.66 1.65 11.37
N HIS A 402 -0.87 1.47 10.31
CA HIS A 402 0.40 0.75 10.36
C HIS A 402 1.54 1.57 11.00
N ASP A 403 1.42 2.90 11.07
CA ASP A 403 2.39 3.80 11.71
C ASP A 403 2.17 3.95 13.21
N ASN A 404 0.94 3.66 13.65
CA ASN A 404 0.57 3.63 15.03
C ASN A 404 1.13 2.38 15.74
N ASP A 405 1.28 2.49 17.06
CA ASP A 405 1.43 1.32 17.90
C ASP A 405 0.13 0.49 17.90
N THR A 406 0.19 -0.75 18.36
CA THR A 406 -1.06 -1.51 18.59
C THR A 406 -1.89 -0.80 19.66
N THR A 407 -3.20 -1.06 19.73
CA THR A 407 -4.03 -0.41 20.75
C THR A 407 -3.57 -0.71 22.18
N VAL A 408 -3.03 -1.91 22.42
CA VAL A 408 -2.43 -2.28 23.71
C VAL A 408 -1.20 -1.40 23.97
N GLY A 409 -0.22 -1.41 23.07
CA GLY A 409 1.03 -0.67 23.23
C GLY A 409 0.81 0.85 23.33
N TRP A 410 -0.05 1.40 22.48
CA TRP A 410 -0.47 2.80 22.55
C TRP A 410 -1.04 3.15 23.92
N PHE A 411 -2.03 2.40 24.41
CA PHE A 411 -2.68 2.72 25.68
C PHE A 411 -1.73 2.61 26.88
N GLU A 412 -0.78 1.67 26.84
CA GLU A 412 0.23 1.49 27.88
C GLU A 412 1.22 2.66 27.97
N THR A 413 1.51 3.30 26.83
CA THR A 413 2.44 4.46 26.76
C THR A 413 1.78 5.81 27.04
N LEU A 414 0.44 5.88 27.05
CA LEU A 414 -0.27 7.13 27.33
C LEU A 414 -0.03 7.65 28.77
N PRO A 415 0.07 8.98 28.95
CA PRO A 415 0.05 9.60 30.27
C PRO A 415 -1.22 9.24 31.07
N GLY A 416 -1.12 9.22 32.41
CA GLY A 416 -2.22 8.80 33.28
C GLY A 416 -3.53 9.59 33.09
N ALA A 417 -3.44 10.89 32.81
CA ALA A 417 -4.59 11.74 32.54
C ALA A 417 -5.30 11.36 31.23
N GLU A 418 -4.54 11.08 30.17
CA GLU A 418 -5.07 10.63 28.88
C GLU A 418 -5.68 9.23 28.98
N ARG A 419 -5.02 8.28 29.67
CA ARG A 419 -5.61 6.96 29.97
C ARG A 419 -6.94 7.07 30.71
N ALA A 420 -7.05 7.98 31.68
CA ALA A 420 -8.30 8.22 32.39
C ALA A 420 -9.37 8.80 31.47
N ARG A 421 -9.01 9.69 30.55
CA ARG A 421 -9.92 10.26 29.56
C ARG A 421 -10.45 9.21 28.58
N VAL A 422 -9.57 8.39 28.00
CA VAL A 422 -9.97 7.28 27.10
C VAL A 422 -10.97 6.36 27.80
N ARG A 423 -10.66 5.92 29.03
CA ARG A 423 -11.57 5.07 29.82
C ARG A 423 -12.92 5.70 30.10
N ARG A 424 -12.93 7.00 30.44
CA ARG A 424 -14.17 7.74 30.72
C ARG A 424 -15.01 7.90 29.46
N TYR A 425 -14.40 8.27 28.34
CA TYR A 425 -15.09 8.46 27.07
C TYR A 425 -15.69 7.14 26.55
N LEU A 426 -14.92 6.05 26.60
CA LEU A 426 -15.37 4.73 26.16
C LEU A 426 -16.19 3.98 27.22
N ASN A 427 -16.33 4.55 28.43
CA ASN A 427 -16.96 3.95 29.60
C ASN A 427 -16.50 2.50 29.85
N VAL A 428 -15.18 2.30 29.98
CA VAL A 428 -14.59 0.96 30.03
C VAL A 428 -13.44 0.83 31.03
N HIS A 429 -13.25 -0.37 31.56
CA HIS A 429 -12.05 -0.75 32.32
C HIS A 429 -10.84 -0.95 31.40
N GLU A 430 -9.64 -0.59 31.86
CA GLU A 430 -8.38 -0.63 31.09
C GLU A 430 -8.08 -1.97 30.39
N LYS A 431 -8.27 -3.10 31.08
CA LYS A 431 -8.09 -4.45 30.52
C LYS A 431 -8.88 -4.75 29.24
N ASN A 432 -9.89 -3.94 28.91
CA ASN A 432 -10.75 -4.12 27.75
C ASN A 432 -10.54 -3.05 26.67
N ILE A 433 -9.52 -2.19 26.78
CA ILE A 433 -9.29 -1.06 25.86
C ILE A 433 -9.16 -1.50 24.40
N PRO A 434 -8.40 -2.55 24.02
CA PRO A 434 -8.32 -3.00 22.63
C PRO A 434 -9.68 -3.35 22.05
N LYS A 435 -10.47 -4.13 22.80
CA LYS A 435 -11.85 -4.48 22.41
C LYS A 435 -12.76 -3.26 22.35
N ALA A 436 -12.60 -2.30 23.27
CA ALA A 436 -13.41 -1.08 23.31
C ALA A 436 -13.11 -0.17 22.12
N LEU A 437 -11.84 -0.01 21.73
CA LEU A 437 -11.44 0.84 20.62
C LEU A 437 -11.87 0.24 19.27
N MET A 438 -11.72 -1.08 19.09
CA MET A 438 -12.29 -1.78 17.93
C MET A 438 -13.81 -1.59 17.88
N ARG A 439 -14.52 -1.73 19.01
CA ARG A 439 -15.97 -1.49 19.07
C ARG A 439 -16.32 -0.04 18.74
N ALA A 440 -15.54 0.95 19.16
CA ALA A 440 -15.77 2.35 18.85
C ALA A 440 -15.59 2.62 17.34
N ALA A 441 -14.57 2.03 16.71
CA ALA A 441 -14.38 2.12 15.27
C ALA A 441 -15.58 1.50 14.53
N LEU A 442 -16.01 0.31 14.96
CA LEU A 442 -17.18 -0.34 14.39
C LEU A 442 -18.50 0.41 14.67
N ALA A 443 -18.65 1.07 15.82
CA ALA A 443 -19.86 1.83 16.16
C ALA A 443 -19.94 3.19 15.44
N SER A 444 -18.81 3.73 14.98
CA SER A 444 -18.73 5.02 14.30
C SER A 444 -19.75 5.17 13.16
N VAL A 445 -20.17 6.42 12.90
CA VAL A 445 -20.99 6.78 11.74
C VAL A 445 -20.25 6.62 10.41
N GLY A 446 -18.92 6.61 10.42
CA GLY A 446 -18.08 6.41 9.23
C GLY A 446 -18.41 5.13 8.46
N ASN A 447 -18.49 5.27 7.13
CA ASN A 447 -18.92 4.22 6.21
C ASN A 447 -17.99 3.00 6.27
N ILE A 448 -16.68 3.19 6.26
CA ILE A 448 -15.73 2.06 6.40
C ILE A 448 -15.11 2.11 7.78
N ALA A 449 -15.08 0.98 8.49
CA ALA A 449 -14.25 0.81 9.68
C ALA A 449 -13.17 -0.25 9.40
N ILE A 450 -11.91 0.10 9.59
CA ILE A 450 -10.78 -0.80 9.40
C ILE A 450 -10.18 -1.15 10.77
N LEU A 451 -10.02 -2.45 11.02
CA LEU A 451 -9.32 -2.97 12.19
C LEU A 451 -7.94 -3.46 11.78
N THR A 452 -6.91 -3.27 12.59
CA THR A 452 -5.62 -3.93 12.32
C THR A 452 -5.70 -5.40 12.74
N MET A 453 -4.96 -6.28 12.05
CA MET A 453 -4.90 -7.68 12.45
C MET A 453 -4.30 -7.84 13.85
N GLN A 454 -3.39 -6.95 14.23
CA GLN A 454 -2.76 -6.92 15.55
C GLN A 454 -3.76 -6.62 16.66
N ASP A 455 -4.68 -5.68 16.45
CA ASP A 455 -5.75 -5.38 17.42
C ASP A 455 -6.75 -6.54 17.54
N ILE A 456 -7.04 -7.22 16.42
CA ILE A 456 -7.87 -8.43 16.40
C ILE A 456 -7.24 -9.55 17.25
N MET A 457 -5.92 -9.71 17.14
CA MET A 457 -5.13 -10.67 17.92
C MET A 457 -4.87 -10.20 19.36
N GLY A 458 -5.05 -8.91 19.66
CA GLY A 458 -4.82 -8.33 20.98
C GLY A 458 -3.34 -8.21 21.36
N LEU A 459 -2.46 -7.96 20.40
CA LEU A 459 -1.01 -7.88 20.60
C LEU A 459 -0.58 -6.54 21.23
N GLY A 460 0.52 -6.56 21.98
CA GLY A 460 1.25 -5.39 22.48
C GLY A 460 2.14 -4.75 21.40
N SER A 461 3.09 -3.90 21.82
CA SER A 461 4.01 -3.20 20.91
C SER A 461 4.91 -4.12 20.08
N GLU A 462 5.05 -5.40 20.46
CA GLU A 462 5.68 -6.42 19.62
C GLU A 462 4.93 -6.68 18.31
N GLY A 463 3.65 -6.29 18.23
CA GLY A 463 2.83 -6.34 17.02
C GLY A 463 3.03 -5.16 16.07
N ARG A 464 3.74 -4.10 16.48
CA ARG A 464 3.80 -2.85 15.72
C ARG A 464 4.42 -3.06 14.33
N MET A 465 3.76 -2.52 13.30
CA MET A 465 4.22 -2.67 11.91
C MET A 465 5.33 -1.67 11.58
N ASN A 466 5.14 -0.39 11.91
CA ASN A 466 6.13 0.65 11.68
C ASN A 466 6.21 1.64 12.85
N ARG A 467 7.42 2.13 13.11
CA ARG A 467 7.67 3.29 13.96
C ARG A 467 8.26 4.41 13.09
N PRO A 468 7.47 5.44 12.73
CA PRO A 468 7.96 6.59 11.99
C PRO A 468 9.22 7.19 12.62
N GLY A 469 10.16 7.62 11.78
CA GLY A 469 11.47 8.16 12.20
C GLY A 469 12.52 7.11 12.61
N VAL A 470 12.18 5.83 12.64
CA VAL A 470 13.15 4.74 12.88
C VAL A 470 13.45 4.01 11.58
N ALA A 471 14.74 3.82 11.25
CA ALA A 471 15.14 3.25 9.96
C ALA A 471 15.09 1.70 9.90
N LYS A 472 15.34 1.00 11.02
CA LYS A 472 15.51 -0.46 11.05
C LYS A 472 14.45 -1.13 11.93
N GLY A 473 14.09 -2.38 11.58
CA GLY A 473 13.20 -3.23 12.37
C GLY A 473 11.70 -3.05 12.07
N ASN A 474 11.35 -2.20 11.12
CA ASN A 474 9.96 -2.01 10.67
C ASN A 474 9.58 -3.01 9.58
N TRP A 475 8.27 -3.08 9.30
CA TRP A 475 7.65 -3.81 8.18
C TRP A 475 7.76 -5.33 8.23
N GLN A 476 8.24 -5.84 9.37
CA GLN A 476 8.61 -7.25 9.55
C GLN A 476 7.65 -8.03 10.46
N TRP A 477 6.60 -7.38 11.01
CA TRP A 477 5.62 -8.09 11.81
C TRP A 477 4.87 -9.13 10.97
N ARG A 478 4.73 -10.35 11.53
CA ARG A 478 4.03 -11.49 10.93
C ARG A 478 3.27 -12.24 12.01
N PHE A 479 2.27 -13.02 11.61
CA PHE A 479 1.53 -13.92 12.52
C PHE A 479 1.62 -15.39 12.09
N SER A 480 1.15 -16.28 12.97
CA SER A 480 0.84 -17.69 12.66
C SER A 480 -0.67 -17.90 12.80
N TRP A 481 -1.24 -18.76 11.97
CA TRP A 481 -2.65 -19.14 12.06
C TRP A 481 -3.02 -19.73 13.43
N ASP A 482 -2.09 -20.42 14.09
CA ASP A 482 -2.29 -20.98 15.43
C ASP A 482 -2.34 -19.91 16.53
N GLY A 483 -1.83 -18.71 16.23
CA GLY A 483 -1.88 -17.55 17.12
C GLY A 483 -3.19 -16.77 17.01
N ILE A 484 -4.09 -17.11 16.08
CA ILE A 484 -5.40 -16.45 15.99
C ILE A 484 -6.30 -16.96 17.13
N PRO A 485 -6.92 -16.08 17.93
CA PRO A 485 -7.81 -16.50 19.01
C PRO A 485 -8.98 -17.35 18.49
N GLU A 486 -9.25 -18.48 19.15
CA GLU A 486 -10.32 -19.40 18.76
C GLU A 486 -11.70 -18.70 18.78
N GLY A 487 -12.47 -18.86 17.70
CA GLY A 487 -13.82 -18.30 17.58
C GLY A 487 -13.88 -16.79 17.40
N ILE A 488 -12.76 -16.13 17.11
CA ILE A 488 -12.70 -14.68 16.90
C ILE A 488 -13.57 -14.23 15.74
N GLU A 489 -13.68 -15.02 14.66
CA GLU A 489 -14.51 -14.70 13.48
C GLU A 489 -15.99 -14.62 13.87
N ALA A 490 -16.46 -15.53 14.72
CA ALA A 490 -17.83 -15.52 15.21
C ALA A 490 -18.08 -14.31 16.13
N SER A 491 -17.10 -13.93 16.94
CA SER A 491 -17.17 -12.75 17.80
C SER A 491 -17.20 -11.46 16.99
N LEU A 492 -16.31 -11.31 16.00
CA LEU A 492 -16.27 -10.19 15.08
C LEU A 492 -17.55 -10.10 14.26
N ARG A 493 -18.05 -11.22 13.73
CA ARG A 493 -19.33 -11.29 13.00
C ARG A 493 -20.48 -10.71 13.82
N LYS A 494 -20.59 -11.08 15.10
CA LYS A 494 -21.62 -10.54 16.00
C LYS A 494 -21.50 -9.02 16.15
N LEU A 495 -20.27 -8.49 16.24
CA LEU A 495 -20.03 -7.04 16.30
C LEU A 495 -20.40 -6.34 15.00
N LEU A 496 -20.02 -6.90 13.85
CA LEU A 496 -20.34 -6.33 12.55
C LEU A 496 -21.86 -6.29 12.31
N VAL A 497 -22.60 -7.33 12.73
CA VAL A 497 -24.07 -7.32 12.68
C VAL A 497 -24.66 -6.30 13.66
N LEU A 498 -24.16 -6.26 14.91
CA LEU A 498 -24.63 -5.32 15.94
C LEU A 498 -24.56 -3.86 15.48
N TYR A 499 -23.47 -3.48 14.79
CA TYR A 499 -23.23 -2.11 14.36
C TYR A 499 -23.65 -1.83 12.90
N GLY A 500 -24.42 -2.74 12.30
CA GLY A 500 -24.96 -2.58 10.95
C GLY A 500 -23.90 -2.51 9.85
N ARG A 501 -22.77 -3.20 10.03
CA ARG A 501 -21.69 -3.37 9.03
C ARG A 501 -21.77 -4.70 8.28
N ALA A 502 -22.66 -5.58 8.70
CA ALA A 502 -23.02 -6.82 8.01
C ALA A 502 -24.50 -7.16 8.25
N SER A 503 -25.17 -7.78 7.28
CA SER A 503 -26.58 -8.19 7.40
C SER A 503 -26.74 -9.34 8.41
N PRO A 504 -27.83 -9.43 9.21
CA PRO A 504 -28.09 -10.57 10.09
C PRO A 504 -28.18 -11.91 9.34
N ASP A 505 -27.86 -13.03 10.00
CA ASP A 505 -28.14 -14.38 9.46
C ASP A 505 -29.63 -14.52 9.09
N GLY A 506 -29.91 -15.03 7.88
CA GLY A 506 -31.27 -15.37 7.44
C GLY A 506 -32.12 -14.24 6.82
N LYS A 507 -31.68 -12.98 6.81
CA LYS A 507 -32.34 -11.91 6.02
C LYS A 507 -31.61 -11.69 4.70
N LYS A 508 -32.22 -12.12 3.59
CA LYS A 508 -31.89 -11.56 2.27
C LYS A 508 -32.16 -10.05 2.35
N ALA A 509 -31.22 -9.24 1.88
CA ALA A 509 -31.42 -7.81 1.71
C ALA A 509 -32.69 -7.59 0.87
N SER A 510 -33.78 -7.20 1.51
CA SER A 510 -34.93 -6.62 0.83
C SER A 510 -34.49 -5.23 0.38
N ARG A 511 -34.66 -4.99 -0.92
CA ARG A 511 -34.25 -3.82 -1.70
C ARG A 511 -34.50 -2.49 -1.02
#